data_AF-A0A524GJI3-F1
#
_entry.id   AF-A0A524GJI3-F1
#
_cell.length_a   1.000
_cell.length_b   1.000
_cell.length_c   1.000
_cell.angle_alpha   90.00
_cell.angle_beta   90.00
_cell.angle_gamma   90.00
#
_symmetry.space_group_name_H-M   'P 1'
#
loop_
_entity.id
_entity.type
_entity.pdbx_description
1 polymer ?
#
loop_
_entity_poly.entity_id
_entity_poly.type
_entity_poly.pdbx_seq_one_letter_code
_entity_poly.pdbx_strand_id
1 'polypeptide(L)'
;MNSFINAKEYEDLSREELLGLLEDASLNWLTHDGLWFQSVEEKFGTDTARSCNEKAIAKYSEIEAKRIIRRFNLPKNGGIPT
;
A
#
# COMPACT_ATOMS: atom_id res chain seq x y z
N MET A 1 27.89 14.11 -19.94
CA MET A 1 27.16 13.08 -20.71
C MET A 1 26.41 12.25 -19.68
N ASN A 2 25.12 12.55 -19.48
CA ASN A 2 24.32 11.93 -18.42
C ASN A 2 24.09 10.47 -18.78
N SER A 3 24.80 9.55 -18.11
CA SER A 3 24.43 8.14 -18.10
C SER A 3 23.16 8.02 -17.25
N PHE A 4 22.02 8.26 -17.89
CA PHE A 4 20.75 7.84 -17.31
C PHE A 4 20.84 6.34 -17.07
N ILE A 5 20.53 5.97 -15.84
CA ILE A 5 20.45 4.59 -15.37
C ILE A 5 19.63 3.81 -16.40
N ASN A 6 20.19 2.72 -16.93
CA ASN A 6 19.45 1.76 -17.74
C ASN A 6 18.52 1.02 -16.76
N ALA A 7 17.38 1.62 -16.44
CA ALA A 7 16.34 0.95 -15.69
C ALA A 7 15.77 -0.16 -16.59
N LYS A 8 15.67 -1.37 -16.06
CA LYS A 8 14.95 -2.46 -16.73
C LYS A 8 13.47 -2.11 -16.78
N GLU A 9 12.81 -2.43 -17.89
CA GLU A 9 11.35 -2.44 -17.94
C GLU A 9 10.82 -3.57 -17.05
N TYR A 10 9.56 -3.46 -16.60
CA TYR A 10 9.01 -4.41 -15.62
C TYR A 10 8.89 -5.83 -16.18
N GLU A 11 8.73 -5.98 -17.50
CA GLU A 11 8.69 -7.25 -18.21
C GLU A 11 10.05 -7.98 -18.21
N ASP A 12 11.15 -7.25 -18.01
CA ASP A 12 12.52 -7.77 -18.05
C ASP A 12 13.07 -8.13 -16.66
N LEU A 13 12.28 -7.91 -15.60
CA LEU A 13 12.68 -8.20 -14.22
C LEU A 13 12.58 -9.69 -13.90
N SER A 14 13.56 -10.22 -13.18
CA SER A 14 13.48 -11.56 -12.61
C SER A 14 12.38 -11.63 -11.53
N ARG A 15 12.00 -12.84 -11.13
CA ARG A 15 11.05 -13.05 -10.03
C ARG A 15 11.54 -12.39 -8.74
N GLU A 16 12.84 -12.50 -8.44
CA GLU A 16 13.49 -11.94 -7.26
C GLU A 16 13.46 -10.41 -7.30
N GLU A 17 13.72 -9.82 -8.47
CA GLU A 17 13.63 -8.36 -8.65
C GLU A 17 12.19 -7.86 -8.48
N LEU A 18 11.20 -8.57 -9.02
CA LEU A 18 9.78 -8.25 -8.84
C LEU A 18 9.34 -8.38 -7.38
N LEU A 19 9.83 -9.39 -6.66
CA LEU A 19 9.55 -9.54 -5.23
C LEU A 19 10.16 -8.41 -4.41
N GLY A 20 11.41 -8.01 -4.70
CA GLY A 20 12.05 -6.86 -4.08
C GLY A 20 11.27 -5.56 -4.35
N LEU A 21 10.80 -5.37 -5.58
CA LEU A 21 9.96 -4.21 -5.92
C LEU A 21 8.63 -4.19 -5.13
N LEU A 22 8.00 -5.36 -4.94
CA LEU A 22 6.79 -5.48 -4.12
C LEU A 22 7.06 -5.20 -2.63
N GLU A 23 8.20 -5.66 -2.12
CA GLU A 23 8.64 -5.37 -0.75
C GLU A 23 8.84 -3.87 -0.55
N ASP A 24 9.64 -3.23 -1.42
CA ASP A 24 9.87 -1.78 -1.37
C ASP A 24 8.57 -0.98 -1.51
N ALA A 25 7.67 -1.39 -2.41
CA ALA A 25 6.36 -0.76 -2.56
C ALA A 25 5.51 -0.89 -1.30
N SER A 26 5.54 -2.05 -0.63
CA SER A 26 4.80 -2.28 0.62
C SER A 26 5.33 -1.43 1.78
N LEU A 27 6.66 -1.30 1.88
CA LEU A 27 7.32 -0.45 2.87
C LEU A 27 7.03 1.02 2.61
N ASN A 28 7.13 1.46 1.35
CA ASN A 28 6.81 2.85 0.97
C ASN A 28 5.37 3.23 1.29
N TRP A 29 4.41 2.32 1.04
CA TRP A 29 3.02 2.54 1.42
C TRP A 29 2.86 2.71 2.94
N LEU A 30 3.47 1.83 3.73
CA LEU A 30 3.42 1.89 5.20
C LEU A 30 4.10 3.16 5.74
N THR A 31 5.26 3.52 5.21
CA THR A 31 5.97 4.74 5.60
C THR A 31 5.15 5.99 5.28
N HIS A 32 4.54 6.05 4.10
CA HIS A 32 3.69 7.18 3.74
C HIS A 32 2.46 7.29 4.66
N ASP A 33 1.81 6.17 4.99
CA ASP A 33 0.65 6.15 5.92
C ASP A 33 1.03 6.70 7.30
N GLY A 34 2.16 6.27 7.85
CA GLY A 34 2.68 6.76 9.13
C GLY A 34 3.06 8.25 9.09
N LEU A 35 3.75 8.70 8.05
CA LEU A 35 4.13 10.11 7.88
C LEU A 35 2.91 11.02 7.73
N TRP A 36 1.90 10.57 6.98
CA TRP A 36 0.63 11.28 6.88
C TRP A 36 -0.05 11.39 8.25
N PHE A 37 -0.13 10.29 9.01
CA PHE A 37 -0.73 10.29 10.35
C PHE A 37 0.00 11.27 11.28
N GLN A 38 1.33 11.20 11.32
CA GLN A 38 2.16 12.10 12.13
C GLN A 38 1.94 13.57 11.74
N SER A 39 1.87 13.89 10.45
CA SER A 39 1.60 15.25 9.99
C SER A 39 0.23 15.77 10.46
N VAL A 40 -0.80 14.92 10.46
CA VAL A 40 -2.12 15.27 10.99
C VAL A 40 -2.08 15.42 12.52
N GLU A 41 -1.40 14.52 13.21
CA GLU A 41 -1.24 14.56 14.68
C GLU A 41 -0.52 15.83 15.13
N GLU A 42 0.61 16.15 14.52
CA GLU A 42 1.38 17.36 14.82
C GLU A 42 0.54 18.64 14.65
N LYS A 43 -0.36 18.66 13.67
CA LYS A 43 -1.15 19.85 13.35
C LYS A 43 -2.44 19.97 14.17
N PHE A 44 -3.10 18.86 14.48
CA PHE A 44 -4.47 18.84 15.00
C PHE A 44 -4.65 18.04 16.29
N GLY A 45 -3.59 17.43 16.82
CA GLY A 45 -3.59 16.61 18.01
C GLY A 45 -4.07 15.17 17.76
N THR A 46 -3.74 14.30 18.72
CA THR A 46 -3.94 12.85 18.63
C THR A 46 -5.40 12.44 18.42
N ASP A 47 -6.37 13.08 19.08
CA ASP A 47 -7.79 12.72 18.94
C ASP A 47 -8.31 12.93 17.52
N THR A 48 -7.95 14.07 16.91
CA THR A 48 -8.32 14.38 15.52
C THR A 48 -7.62 13.41 14.56
N ALA A 49 -6.32 13.17 14.76
CA ALA A 49 -5.55 12.25 13.94
C ALA A 49 -6.13 10.83 13.99
N ARG A 50 -6.49 10.33 15.17
CA ARG A 50 -7.15 9.03 15.34
C ARG A 50 -8.49 8.97 14.60
N SER A 51 -9.33 10.01 14.72
CA SER A 51 -10.61 10.06 14.01
C SER A 51 -10.43 10.05 12.48
N CYS A 52 -9.42 10.78 11.98
CA CYS A 52 -9.05 10.77 10.57
C CYS A 52 -8.57 9.38 10.12
N ASN A 53 -7.68 8.76 10.90
CA ASN A 53 -7.15 7.44 10.63
C ASN A 53 -8.23 6.36 10.58
N GLU A 54 -9.15 6.35 11.56
CA GLU A 54 -10.28 5.41 11.60
C GLU A 54 -11.14 5.49 10.32
N LYS A 55 -11.42 6.71 9.84
CA LYS A 55 -12.17 6.91 8.58
C LYS A 55 -11.37 6.49 7.35
N ALA A 56 -10.07 6.76 7.34
CA ALA A 56 -9.19 6.40 6.23
C ALA A 56 -9.07 4.87 6.11
N ILE A 57 -8.74 4.19 7.21
CA ILE A 57 -8.54 2.74 7.23
C ILE A 57 -9.83 1.97 6.95
N ALA A 58 -10.98 2.44 7.45
CA ALA A 58 -12.28 1.82 7.14
C ALA A 58 -12.57 1.82 5.63
N LYS A 59 -12.35 2.95 4.95
CA LYS A 59 -12.52 3.04 3.48
C LYS A 59 -11.47 2.24 2.73
N TYR A 60 -10.21 2.34 3.14
CA TYR A 60 -9.11 1.63 2.52
C TYR A 60 -9.32 0.11 2.55
N SER A 61 -9.70 -0.43 3.71
CA SER A 61 -9.90 -1.87 3.91
C SER A 61 -10.95 -2.45 2.97
N GLU A 62 -12.06 -1.74 2.77
CA GLU A 62 -13.11 -2.15 1.81
C GLU A 62 -12.61 -2.12 0.36
N ILE A 63 -11.87 -1.06 -0.01
CA ILE A 63 -11.31 -0.91 -1.36
C ILE A 63 -10.29 -2.01 -1.64
N GLU A 64 -9.38 -2.26 -0.72
CA GLU A 64 -8.32 -3.25 -0.88
C GLU A 64 -8.89 -4.67 -0.93
N ALA A 65 -9.85 -5.00 -0.06
CA ALA A 65 -10.54 -6.28 -0.12
C ALA A 65 -11.22 -6.50 -1.48
N LYS A 66 -11.93 -5.48 -2.01
CA LYS A 66 -12.55 -5.55 -3.34
C LYS A 66 -11.53 -5.74 -4.46
N ARG A 67 -10.35 -5.10 -4.36
CA ARG A 67 -9.25 -5.25 -5.32
C ARG A 67 -8.67 -6.65 -5.29
N ILE A 68 -8.42 -7.22 -4.11
CA ILE A 68 -7.93 -8.59 -3.92
C ILE A 68 -8.93 -9.60 -4.49
N ILE A 69 -10.21 -9.49 -4.11
CA ILE A 69 -11.26 -10.38 -4.61
C ILE A 69 -11.31 -10.37 -6.14
N ARG A 70 -11.28 -9.18 -6.76
CA ARG A 70 -11.28 -9.04 -8.22
C ARG A 70 -10.01 -9.60 -8.86
N ARG A 71 -8.83 -9.29 -8.31
CA ARG A 71 -7.54 -9.70 -8.86
C ARG A 71 -7.37 -11.22 -8.88
N PHE A 72 -7.85 -11.90 -7.85
CA PHE A 72 -7.71 -13.35 -7.70
C PHE A 72 -8.99 -14.13 -8.05
N ASN A 73 -10.01 -13.46 -8.58
CA ASN A 73 -11.32 -14.05 -8.89
C ASN A 73 -11.90 -14.85 -7.71
N LEU A 74 -11.79 -14.31 -6.49
CA LEU A 74 -12.26 -14.99 -5.28
C LEU A 74 -13.81 -15.02 -5.25
N PRO A 75 -14.42 -16.08 -4.70
CA PRO A 75 -15.87 -16.15 -4.53
C PRO A 75 -16.35 -15.11 -3.51
N LYS A 76 -17.67 -14.90 -3.43
CA LYS A 76 -18.29 -14.11 -2.37
C LYS A 76 -17.92 -14.70 -1.00
N ASN A 77 -17.40 -13.89 -0.09
CA ASN A 77 -16.80 -14.29 1.19
C ASN A 77 -15.53 -15.16 1.07
N GLY A 78 -14.86 -15.15 -0.09
CA GLY A 78 -13.51 -15.72 -0.25
C GLY A 78 -12.46 -14.89 0.50
N GLY A 79 -11.35 -15.52 0.88
CA GLY A 79 -10.31 -14.91 1.70
C GLY A 79 -9.45 -15.96 2.37
N ILE A 80 -8.87 -15.61 3.52
CA ILE A 80 -8.12 -16.56 4.36
C ILE A 80 -9.12 -17.59 4.92
N PRO A 81 -8.86 -18.90 4.78
CA PRO A 81 -9.70 -19.93 5.40
C PRO A 81 -9.77 -19.74 6.91
N THR A 82 -10.98 -19.82 7.47
CA THR A 82 -11.20 -19.90 8.93
C THR A 82 -11.05 -21.32 9.44
#